data_AF-A0A0B4DX94-F1
#
_entry.id   AF-A0A0B4DX94-F1
#
_cell.length_a   1.000
_cell.length_b   1.000
_cell.length_c   1.000
_cell.angle_alpha   90.00
_cell.angle_beta   90.00
_cell.angle_gamma   90.00
#
_symmetry.space_group_name_H-M   'P 1'
#
loop_
_entity.id
_entity.type
_entity.pdbx_description
1 polymer ?
#
loop_
_entity_poly.entity_id
_entity_poly.type
_entity_poly.pdbx_seq_one_letter_code
_entity_poly.pdbx_strand_id
1 'polypeptide(L)'
;MDAVVTAIGAVVIALVIALVIFSGRLSKAVRSTVEIVVGILLFPTVTGLWGWRAIEGVRDRDWLYAGLMAVAAAVFAVTGFYAIRRRTLAPFDKRPK
;
A
#
# COMPACT_ATOMS: atom_id res chain seq x y z
N MET A 1 11.15 -8.39 16.23
CA MET A 1 10.35 -7.53 15.33
C MET A 1 11.05 -6.20 15.23
N ASP A 2 11.71 -5.93 14.10
CA ASP A 2 12.53 -4.73 13.91
C ASP A 2 11.70 -3.45 14.07
N ALA A 3 12.24 -2.49 14.82
CA ALA A 3 11.65 -1.16 15.02
C ALA A 3 11.29 -0.47 13.68
N VAL A 4 11.99 -0.83 12.59
CA VAL A 4 11.71 -0.37 11.23
C VAL A 4 10.33 -0.83 10.73
N VAL A 5 9.94 -2.08 11.00
CA VAL A 5 8.61 -2.62 10.63
C VAL A 5 7.53 -1.89 11.40
N THR A 6 7.75 -1.68 12.68
CA THR A 6 6.80 -1.00 13.56
C THR A 6 6.64 0.46 13.17
N ALA A 7 7.74 1.14 12.84
CA ALA A 7 7.73 2.52 12.37
C ALA A 7 7.02 2.67 11.02
N ILE A 8 7.32 1.80 10.05
CA ILE A 8 6.66 1.83 8.74
C ILE A 8 5.17 1.49 8.87
N GLY A 9 4.82 0.49 9.69
CA GLY A 9 3.43 0.16 9.99
C GLY A 9 2.68 1.34 10.62
N ALA A 10 3.30 2.02 11.59
CA ALA A 10 2.73 3.21 12.22
C ALA A 10 2.52 4.36 11.22
N VAL A 11 3.48 4.59 10.30
CA VAL A 11 3.38 5.62 9.26
C VAL A 11 2.26 5.30 8.27
N VAL A 12 2.12 4.04 7.84
CA VAL A 12 1.03 3.60 6.95
C VAL A 12 -0.33 3.79 7.64
N ILE A 13 -0.45 3.40 8.91
CA ILE A 13 -1.68 3.57 9.69
C ILE A 13 -2.00 5.07 9.86
N ALA A 14 -1.01 5.91 10.18
CA ALA A 14 -1.19 7.35 10.31
C ALA A 14 -1.63 8.01 9.00
N LEU A 15 -1.05 7.59 7.86
CA LEU A 15 -1.46 8.04 6.52
C LEU A 15 -2.90 7.63 6.20
N VAL A 16 -3.29 6.39 6.50
CA VAL A 16 -4.66 5.91 6.30
C VAL A 16 -5.65 6.70 7.17
N ILE A 17 -5.33 6.91 8.45
CA ILE A 17 -6.16 7.68 9.38
C ILE A 17 -6.30 9.13 8.91
N ALA A 18 -5.20 9.78 8.53
CA ALA A 18 -5.24 11.15 8.00
C ALA A 18 -6.11 11.23 6.75
N LEU A 19 -6.00 10.26 5.84
CA LEU A 19 -6.81 10.22 4.62
C LEU A 19 -8.29 10.05 4.95
N VAL A 20 -8.64 9.15 5.88
CA VAL A 20 -10.02 8.93 6.33
C VAL A 20 -10.60 10.20 6.96
N ILE A 21 -9.88 10.81 7.90
CA ILE A 21 -10.32 12.01 8.63
C ILE A 21 -10.53 13.20 7.67
N PHE A 22 -9.60 13.41 6.73
CA PHE A 22 -9.67 14.55 5.83
C PHE A 22 -10.56 14.30 4.60
N SER A 23 -10.86 13.06 4.23
CA SER A 23 -11.70 12.73 3.06
C SER A 23 -13.14 13.27 3.13
N GLY A 24 -13.69 13.45 4.34
CA GLY A 24 -15.06 13.95 4.55
C GLY A 24 -15.22 15.46 4.35
N ARG A 25 -14.12 16.23 4.37
CA ARG A 25 -14.13 17.71 4.24
C ARG A 25 -13.66 18.19 2.87
N LEU A 26 -13.21 17.28 2.00
CA LEU A 26 -12.64 17.60 0.69
C LEU A 26 -13.71 17.54 -0.41
N SER A 27 -13.64 18.48 -1.36
CA SER A 27 -14.45 18.41 -2.57
C SER A 27 -14.12 17.15 -3.37
N LYS A 28 -15.07 16.60 -4.13
CA LYS A 28 -14.88 15.37 -4.92
C LYS A 28 -13.61 15.39 -5.78
N ALA A 29 -13.27 16.54 -6.35
CA ALA A 29 -12.08 16.73 -7.17
C ALA A 29 -10.79 16.60 -6.34
N VAL A 30 -10.71 17.26 -5.19
CA VAL A 30 -9.51 17.22 -4.33
C VAL A 30 -9.37 15.84 -3.69
N ARG A 31 -10.47 15.21 -3.28
CA ARG A 31 -10.46 13.83 -2.79
C ARG A 31 -9.88 12.87 -3.84
N SER A 32 -10.34 12.92 -5.09
CA SER A 32 -9.82 12.06 -6.16
C SER A 32 -8.31 12.28 -6.40
N THR A 33 -7.84 13.54 -6.40
CA THR A 33 -6.42 13.85 -6.53
C THR A 33 -5.59 13.29 -5.37
N VAL A 34 -6.06 13.49 -4.14
CA VAL A 34 -5.40 12.96 -2.93
C VAL A 34 -5.37 11.42 -2.96
N GLU A 35 -6.46 10.78 -3.37
CA GLU A 35 -6.51 9.32 -3.49
C GLU A 35 -5.47 8.82 -4.51
N ILE A 36 -5.35 9.47 -5.67
CA ILE A 36 -4.36 9.10 -6.70
C ILE A 36 -2.93 9.30 -6.17
N VAL A 37 -2.64 10.45 -5.58
CA VAL A 37 -1.30 10.78 -5.07
C VAL A 37 -0.90 9.80 -3.98
N VAL A 38 -1.81 9.50 -3.05
CA VAL A 38 -1.54 8.51 -2.00
C VAL A 38 -1.42 7.11 -2.58
N GLY A 39 -2.20 6.74 -3.59
CA GLY A 39 -2.04 5.46 -4.28
C GLY A 39 -0.67 5.31 -4.93
N ILE A 40 -0.19 6.34 -5.62
CA ILE A 40 1.11 6.38 -6.28
C ILE A 40 2.26 6.33 -5.27
N LEU A 41 2.09 6.87 -4.06
CA LEU A 41 3.13 6.80 -3.03
C LEU A 41 3.07 5.48 -2.26
N LEU A 42 1.89 5.11 -1.79
CA LEU A 42 1.71 4.02 -0.82
C LEU A 42 1.93 2.65 -1.47
N PHE A 43 1.39 2.40 -2.67
CA PHE A 43 1.51 1.09 -3.30
C PHE A 43 2.95 0.74 -3.70
N PRO A 44 3.73 1.61 -4.36
CA PRO A 44 5.13 1.32 -4.66
C PRO A 44 5.99 1.19 -3.41
N THR A 45 5.80 2.03 -2.40
CA THR A 45 6.56 1.93 -1.14
C THR A 45 6.30 0.61 -0.43
N VAL A 46 5.03 0.22 -0.28
CA VAL A 46 4.65 -1.04 0.38
C VAL A 46 5.13 -2.25 -0.44
N THR A 47 4.99 -2.20 -1.77
CA THR A 47 5.51 -3.23 -2.68
C THR A 47 7.03 -3.39 -2.53
N GLY A 48 7.77 -2.28 -2.53
CA GLY A 48 9.22 -2.27 -2.37
C GLY A 48 9.66 -2.84 -1.02
N LEU A 49 8.93 -2.52 0.07
CA LEU A 49 9.20 -3.08 1.40
C LEU A 49 9.05 -4.60 1.41
N TRP A 50 7.94 -5.13 0.90
CA TRP A 50 7.72 -6.57 0.85
C TRP A 50 8.73 -7.27 -0.08
N GLY A 51 9.08 -6.65 -1.21
CA GLY A 51 10.12 -7.15 -2.11
C GLY A 51 11.50 -7.21 -1.45
N TRP A 52 11.86 -6.17 -0.70
CA TRP A 52 13.09 -6.15 0.10
C TRP A 52 13.10 -7.26 1.15
N ARG A 53 11.98 -7.47 1.84
CA ARG A 53 11.83 -8.55 2.82
C ARG A 53 11.90 -9.94 2.23
N ALA A 54 11.44 -10.11 1.00
CA ALA A 54 11.61 -11.35 0.27
C ALA A 54 13.10 -11.65 0.03
N ILE A 55 13.88 -10.63 -0.35
CA ILE A 55 15.34 -10.74 -0.55
C ILE A 55 16.05 -11.08 0.75
N GLU A 56 15.68 -10.44 1.87
CA GLU A 56 16.20 -10.76 3.20
C GLU A 56 15.94 -12.24 3.55
N GLY A 57 14.70 -12.72 3.34
CA GLY A 57 14.36 -14.13 3.55
C GLY A 57 15.21 -15.10 2.72
N VAL A 58 15.47 -14.78 1.44
CA VAL A 58 16.35 -15.59 0.58
C VAL A 58 17.78 -15.61 1.15
N ARG A 59 18.29 -14.47 1.60
CA ARG A 59 19.63 -14.34 2.18
C ARG A 59 19.78 -15.16 3.46
N ASP A 60 18.73 -15.18 4.28
CA ASP A 60 18.70 -15.91 5.55
C ASP A 60 18.35 -17.41 5.38
N ARG A 61 18.16 -17.87 4.14
CA ARG A 61 17.70 -19.23 3.77
C ARG A 61 16.33 -19.61 4.33
N ASP A 62 15.54 -18.63 4.75
CA ASP A 62 14.14 -18.83 5.12
C ASP A 62 13.26 -18.68 3.88
N TRP A 63 13.16 -19.79 3.13
CA TRP A 63 12.42 -19.84 1.87
C TRP A 63 10.92 -19.64 2.05
N LEU A 64 10.37 -20.04 3.20
CA LEU A 64 8.94 -19.85 3.50
C LEU A 64 8.65 -18.36 3.73
N TYR A 65 9.47 -17.70 4.54
CA TYR A 65 9.38 -16.27 4.74
C TYR A 65 9.57 -15.50 3.43
N ALA A 66 10.63 -15.82 2.67
CA ALA A 66 10.89 -15.20 1.38
C ALA A 66 9.71 -15.33 0.41
N GLY A 67 9.13 -16.52 0.31
CA GLY A 67 7.97 -16.79 -0.54
C GLY A 67 6.74 -15.98 -0.12
N LEU A 68 6.42 -15.93 1.17
CA LEU A 68 5.29 -15.15 1.69
C LEU A 68 5.44 -13.66 1.40
N MET A 69 6.63 -13.11 1.63
CA MET A 69 6.93 -11.70 1.37
C MET A 69 6.87 -11.38 -0.14
N ALA A 70 7.35 -12.28 -0.99
CA ALA A 70 7.28 -12.12 -2.45
C ALA A 70 5.82 -12.12 -2.96
N VAL A 71 4.97 -13.01 -2.44
CA VAL A 71 3.54 -13.03 -2.75
C VAL A 71 2.88 -11.73 -2.30
N ALA A 72 3.18 -11.25 -1.08
CA ALA A 72 2.66 -9.97 -0.60
C ALA A 72 3.08 -8.81 -1.52
N ALA A 73 4.35 -8.76 -1.93
CA ALA A 73 4.85 -7.75 -2.87
C ALA A 73 4.08 -7.80 -4.20
N ALA A 74 3.87 -9.00 -4.76
CA ALA A 74 3.13 -9.16 -6.01
C ALA A 74 1.67 -8.71 -5.90
N VAL A 75 0.98 -9.06 -4.81
CA VAL A 75 -0.41 -8.64 -4.57
C VAL A 75 -0.52 -7.11 -4.49
N PHE A 76 0.38 -6.47 -3.74
CA PHE A 76 0.39 -5.00 -3.63
C PHE A 76 0.77 -4.32 -4.95
N ALA A 77 1.70 -4.88 -5.72
CA ALA A 77 2.07 -4.37 -7.03
C ALA A 77 0.88 -4.38 -8.00
N VAL A 78 0.18 -5.52 -8.08
CA VAL A 78 -0.98 -5.70 -8.95
C VAL A 78 -2.13 -4.79 -8.52
N THR A 79 -2.43 -4.77 -7.22
CA THR A 79 -3.49 -3.93 -6.67
C THR A 79 -3.20 -2.45 -6.88
N GLY A 80 -1.95 -2.02 -6.66
CA GLY A 80 -1.50 -0.66 -6.90
C GLY A 80 -1.57 -0.25 -8.36
N PHE A 81 -1.16 -1.12 -9.28
CA PHE A 81 -1.30 -0.89 -10.71
C PHE A 81 -2.76 -0.68 -11.10
N TYR A 82 -3.68 -1.52 -10.61
CA TYR A 82 -5.11 -1.35 -10.87
C TYR A 82 -5.69 -0.09 -10.23
N ALA A 83 -5.29 0.25 -9.00
CA ALA A 83 -5.73 1.44 -8.30
C ALA A 83 -5.32 2.74 -9.03
N ILE A 84 -4.06 2.81 -9.47
CA ILE A 84 -3.52 3.95 -10.22
C ILE A 84 -4.20 4.04 -11.60
N ARG A 85 -4.29 2.91 -12.33
CA ARG A 85 -4.91 2.88 -13.65
C ARG A 85 -6.39 3.29 -13.62
N ARG A 86 -7.12 2.91 -12.57
CA ARG A 86 -8.54 3.27 -12.39
C ARG A 86 -8.74 4.64 -11.73
N ARG A 87 -7.67 5.30 -11.28
CA ARG A 87 -7.72 6.56 -10.50
C ARG A 87 -8.57 6.44 -9.22
N THR A 88 -8.54 5.28 -8.58
CA THR A 88 -9.31 4.99 -7.35
C THR A 88 -8.47 4.17 -6.39
N LEU A 89 -8.37 4.56 -5.12
CA LEU A 89 -7.62 3.78 -4.12
C LEU A 89 -8.23 2.41 -3.82
N ALA A 90 -9.54 2.26 -3.96
CA ALA A 90 -10.26 1.01 -3.74
C ALA A 90 -10.90 0.53 -5.07
N PRO A 91 -10.16 -0.20 -5.92
CA PRO A 91 -10.65 -0.63 -7.23
C PRO A 91 -11.78 -1.67 -7.18
N PHE A 92 -12.03 -2.27 -6.00
CA PHE A 92 -13.06 -3.29 -5.77
C PHE A 92 -14.26 -2.78 -4.99
N ASP A 93 -14.25 -1.52 -4.55
CA ASP A 93 -15.39 -0.97 -3.83
C ASP A 93 -16.54 -0.76 -4.81
N LYS A 94 -17.67 -1.43 -4.55
CA LYS A 94 -18.89 -1.26 -5.33
C LYS A 94 -19.30 0.19 -5.21
N ARG A 95 -19.23 0.97 -6.29
CA ARG A 95 -19.93 2.26 -6.33
C ARG A 95 -21.40 2.01 -5.96
N PRO A 96 -21.94 2.60 -4.89
CA PRO A 96 -23.39 2.65 -4.75
C PRO A 96 -23.92 3.47 -5.92
N LYS A 97 -24.97 2.95 -6.56
CA LYS A 97 -25.67 3.57 -7.70
C LYS A 97 -26.15 4.97 -7.34
#